data_AF-A0A2G9GML5-F1
#
_entry.id   AF-A0A2G9GML5-F1
#
_cell.length_a   1.000
_cell.length_b   1.000
_cell.length_c   1.000
_cell.angle_alpha   90.00
_cell.angle_beta   90.00
_cell.angle_gamma   90.00
#
_symmetry.space_group_name_H-M   'P 1'
#
loop_
_entity.id
_entity.type
_entity.pdbx_description
1 polymer ?
#
loop_
_entity_poly.entity_id
_entity_poly.type
_entity_poly.pdbx_seq_one_letter_code
_entity_poly.pdbx_strand_id
1 'polypeptide(L)'
;MGLISGMVMGMLFGIALMAGWKYMIGYRSSKRVAKAVDVKLLSSLNREDMKKICGENLPEWISFPVFEQVKWLNKQLGKLWPFVAEAAEAVVKESVEPLLEEYRPPGITSMKFSKFSLGTVAPKIEGIRVQSLKDGQITMDIDLRWGGDPSIILAVEAALVASIPIQLKDLQVFTVVRAIFQLADEIPCISAVVVALLAEPKPRIDYTLKAVGGSLTALPGISDMIDDTVNTIVTDMLQWPHRIVVPIGGIPVDTSELELKPVGKLSVTVVRANDLKNMELIGKSDPYVVVHIRPLFKVKTKVVENNLHPVWNQTFELIAEDKETQSLILEVFDKDIGQDKRLGIAKLPLIEMEAEKSKEIELRLLPSLDMLKIKDKKDRGTLTIQVFYHEFNKEEQLAALEEEKRILEERKKLKEAGVIGSTMDALDGAASLVGSGVGMVGAGIGAGIGAGAGLVGSGLGAGVGIVGSGLGAVGSGLSKAGKFMGRTITGHSNPSKKSGSSTPVNSEENGGAKPL
;
A
#
# COMPACT_ATOMS: atom_id res chain seq x y z
N MET A 1 -34.65 -19.88 75.23
CA MET A 1 -33.85 -20.87 74.46
C MET A 1 -34.30 -21.04 73.01
N GLY A 2 -35.61 -21.04 72.68
CA GLY A 2 -36.09 -21.31 71.31
C GLY A 2 -35.71 -20.29 70.22
N LEU A 3 -35.65 -18.98 70.55
CA LEU A 3 -35.42 -17.92 69.56
C LEU A 3 -33.95 -17.89 69.07
N ILE A 4 -33.00 -18.09 69.98
CA ILE A 4 -31.57 -18.18 69.68
C ILE A 4 -31.28 -19.44 68.86
N SER A 5 -31.90 -20.58 69.20
CA SER A 5 -31.79 -21.83 68.45
C SER A 5 -32.33 -21.70 67.02
N GLY A 6 -33.46 -21.00 66.83
CA GLY A 6 -34.02 -20.73 65.50
C GLY A 6 -33.13 -19.83 64.63
N MET A 7 -32.51 -18.78 65.19
CA MET A 7 -31.58 -17.92 64.44
C MET A 7 -30.31 -18.67 64.03
N VAL A 8 -29.74 -19.49 64.92
CA VAL A 8 -28.55 -20.30 64.60
C VAL A 8 -28.87 -21.32 63.50
N MET A 9 -30.03 -21.97 63.57
CA MET A 9 -30.44 -22.94 62.54
C MET A 9 -30.71 -22.28 61.18
N GLY A 10 -31.36 -21.10 61.18
CA GLY A 10 -31.58 -20.32 59.97
C GLY A 10 -30.27 -19.84 59.31
N MET A 11 -29.29 -19.45 60.11
CA MET A 11 -27.97 -19.03 59.62
C MET A 11 -27.19 -20.20 59.03
N LEU A 12 -27.20 -21.36 59.69
CA LEU A 12 -26.60 -22.60 59.17
C LEU A 12 -27.26 -23.05 57.87
N PHE A 13 -28.59 -22.98 57.79
CA PHE A 13 -29.33 -23.32 56.58
C PHE A 13 -29.00 -22.35 55.43
N GLY A 14 -28.93 -21.04 55.70
CA GLY A 14 -28.55 -20.03 54.71
C GLY A 14 -27.12 -20.23 54.18
N ILE A 15 -26.17 -20.54 55.06
CA ILE A 15 -24.78 -20.85 54.68
C ILE A 15 -24.72 -22.13 53.83
N ALA A 16 -25.46 -23.17 54.21
CA ALA A 16 -25.53 -24.41 53.45
C ALA A 16 -26.13 -24.20 52.05
N LEU A 17 -27.18 -23.37 51.93
CA LEU A 17 -27.80 -23.02 50.66
C LEU A 17 -26.83 -22.23 49.76
N MET A 18 -26.11 -21.26 50.31
CA MET A 18 -25.10 -20.48 49.60
C MET A 18 -23.90 -21.33 49.16
N ALA A 19 -23.43 -22.25 50.01
CA ALA A 19 -22.36 -23.19 49.68
C ALA A 19 -22.79 -24.16 48.57
N GLY A 20 -24.02 -24.69 48.65
CA GLY A 20 -24.62 -25.54 47.62
C GLY A 20 -24.79 -24.80 46.29
N TRP A 21 -25.25 -23.55 46.32
CA TRP A 21 -25.39 -22.70 45.14
C TRP A 21 -24.04 -22.39 44.49
N LYS A 22 -23.02 -22.04 45.30
CA LYS A 22 -21.64 -21.81 44.83
C LYS A 22 -21.05 -23.06 44.19
N TYR A 23 -21.22 -24.22 44.80
CA TYR A 23 -20.76 -25.50 44.24
C TYR A 23 -21.46 -25.81 42.91
N MET A 24 -22.78 -25.61 42.84
CA MET A 24 -23.56 -25.87 41.63
C MET A 24 -23.19 -24.93 40.48
N ILE A 25 -22.92 -23.65 40.77
CA ILE A 25 -22.41 -22.68 39.78
C ILE A 25 -21.01 -23.05 39.32
N GLY A 26 -20.12 -23.40 40.25
CA GLY A 26 -18.76 -23.84 39.93
C GLY A 26 -18.76 -25.06 39.00
N TYR A 27 -19.55 -26.08 39.35
CA TYR A 27 -19.73 -27.28 38.52
C TYR A 27 -20.29 -26.96 37.13
N ARG A 28 -21.32 -26.11 37.03
CA ARG A 28 -21.88 -25.69 35.75
C ARG A 28 -20.89 -24.87 34.91
N SER A 29 -20.11 -24.00 35.55
CA SER A 29 -19.07 -23.21 34.89
C SER A 29 -17.99 -24.11 34.30
N SER A 30 -17.42 -25.02 35.10
CA SER A 30 -16.41 -25.98 34.63
C SER A 30 -16.92 -26.84 33.47
N LYS A 31 -18.18 -27.28 33.51
CA LYS A 31 -18.81 -28.00 32.38
C LYS A 31 -18.94 -27.16 31.12
N ARG A 32 -19.26 -25.86 31.25
CA ARG A 32 -19.33 -24.94 30.10
C ARG A 32 -17.95 -24.66 29.52
N VAL A 33 -16.95 -24.47 30.38
CA VAL A 33 -15.56 -24.28 29.95
C VAL A 33 -15.05 -25.53 29.23
N ALA A 34 -15.26 -26.73 29.78
CA ALA A 34 -14.88 -27.98 29.13
C ALA A 34 -15.57 -28.14 27.76
N LYS A 35 -16.89 -27.94 27.69
CA LYS A 35 -17.62 -27.97 26.41
C LYS A 35 -17.15 -26.91 25.42
N ALA A 36 -16.81 -25.71 25.89
CA ALA A 36 -16.28 -24.64 25.04
C ALA A 36 -14.90 -25.01 24.49
N VAL A 37 -14.06 -25.66 25.29
CA VAL A 37 -12.76 -26.21 24.86
C VAL A 37 -12.97 -27.32 23.82
N ASP A 38 -13.92 -28.23 24.03
CA ASP A 38 -14.23 -29.30 23.07
C ASP A 38 -14.77 -28.74 21.74
N VAL A 39 -15.69 -27.77 21.81
CA VAL A 39 -16.22 -27.08 20.62
C VAL A 39 -15.11 -26.31 19.90
N LYS A 40 -14.20 -25.68 20.64
CA LYS A 40 -13.04 -24.98 20.09
C LYS A 40 -12.11 -25.97 19.39
N LEU A 41 -11.80 -27.10 20.01
CA LEU A 41 -11.00 -28.19 19.42
C LEU A 41 -11.62 -28.69 18.12
N LEU A 42 -12.94 -28.97 18.12
CA LEU A 42 -13.67 -29.37 16.92
C LEU A 42 -13.63 -28.30 15.82
N SER A 43 -13.76 -27.02 16.18
CA SER A 43 -13.70 -25.91 15.21
C SER A 43 -12.30 -25.69 14.64
N SER A 44 -11.25 -26.12 15.37
CA SER A 44 -9.86 -26.02 14.95
C SER A 44 -9.35 -27.25 14.18
N LEU A 45 -10.19 -28.27 13.98
CA LEU A 45 -9.79 -29.48 13.26
C LEU A 45 -9.48 -29.13 11.81
N ASN A 46 -8.23 -29.32 11.42
CA ASN A 46 -7.82 -29.13 10.04
C ASN A 46 -8.19 -30.34 9.19
N ARG A 47 -8.06 -30.20 7.86
CA ARG A 47 -8.30 -31.29 6.89
C ARG A 47 -7.57 -32.58 7.26
N GLU A 48 -6.34 -32.46 7.74
CA GLU A 48 -5.52 -33.60 8.16
C GLU A 48 -6.06 -34.28 9.41
N ASP A 49 -6.57 -33.51 10.37
CA ASP A 49 -7.16 -34.04 11.59
C ASP A 49 -8.51 -34.69 11.30
N MET A 50 -9.32 -34.10 10.42
CA MET A 50 -10.55 -34.71 9.91
C MET A 50 -10.27 -36.00 9.13
N LYS A 51 -9.19 -36.06 8.32
CA LYS A 51 -8.75 -37.30 7.67
C LYS A 51 -8.27 -38.35 8.68
N LYS A 52 -7.58 -37.95 9.75
CA LYS A 52 -7.16 -38.87 10.82
C LYS A 52 -8.36 -39.43 11.61
N ILE A 53 -9.38 -38.61 11.84
CA ILE A 53 -10.57 -38.98 12.62
C ILE A 53 -11.57 -39.79 11.78
N CYS A 54 -11.83 -39.37 10.54
CA CYS A 54 -12.84 -39.98 9.67
C CYS A 54 -12.28 -41.00 8.65
N GLY A 55 -10.95 -41.17 8.58
CA GLY A 55 -10.30 -42.01 7.59
C GLY A 55 -10.32 -41.41 6.18
N GLU A 56 -10.11 -42.24 5.15
CA GLU A 56 -10.12 -41.78 3.75
C GLU A 56 -11.54 -41.49 3.21
N ASN A 57 -12.58 -41.96 3.89
CA ASN A 57 -13.98 -41.85 3.45
C ASN A 57 -14.67 -40.62 4.07
N LEU A 58 -14.25 -39.43 3.66
CA LEU A 58 -14.99 -38.20 3.95
C LEU A 58 -16.30 -38.18 3.13
N PRO A 59 -17.46 -37.85 3.74
CA PRO A 59 -18.69 -37.64 2.99
C PRO A 59 -18.51 -36.57 1.90
N GLU A 60 -19.08 -36.79 0.72
CA GLU A 60 -18.92 -35.91 -0.46
C GLU A 60 -19.40 -34.47 -0.23
N TRP A 61 -20.31 -34.25 0.74
CA TRP A 61 -20.81 -32.93 1.12
C TRP A 61 -19.86 -32.14 2.03
N ILE A 62 -18.79 -32.77 2.56
CA ILE A 62 -17.73 -32.08 3.28
C ILE A 62 -16.74 -31.51 2.27
N SER A 63 -16.99 -30.29 1.83
CA SER A 63 -16.01 -29.49 1.11
C SER A 63 -15.22 -28.64 2.09
N PHE A 64 -13.90 -28.59 1.96
CA PHE A 64 -13.03 -27.64 2.66
C PHE A 64 -12.63 -26.53 1.68
N PRO A 65 -13.52 -25.59 1.37
CA PRO A 65 -13.18 -24.52 0.45
C PRO A 65 -12.08 -23.68 1.09
N VAL A 66 -11.04 -23.36 0.31
CA VAL A 66 -9.93 -22.51 0.76
C VAL A 66 -10.42 -21.10 1.13
N PHE A 67 -11.56 -20.68 0.57
CA PHE A 67 -12.25 -19.44 0.88
C PHE A 67 -13.70 -19.73 1.31
N GLU A 68 -14.12 -19.17 2.43
CA GLU A 68 -15.48 -19.26 2.93
C GLU A 68 -16.36 -18.18 2.31
N GLN A 69 -17.57 -18.54 1.88
CA GLN A 69 -18.52 -17.60 1.28
C GLN A 69 -19.18 -16.71 2.34
N VAL A 70 -19.15 -15.40 2.13
CA VAL A 70 -19.66 -14.40 3.10
C VAL A 70 -20.83 -13.59 2.54
N LYS A 71 -21.93 -14.26 2.20
CA LYS A 71 -23.14 -13.62 1.65
C LYS A 71 -23.71 -12.53 2.56
N TRP A 72 -23.66 -12.73 3.88
CA TRP A 72 -24.14 -11.76 4.86
C TRP A 72 -23.31 -10.48 4.85
N LEU A 73 -21.99 -10.58 4.65
CA LEU A 73 -21.08 -9.45 4.63
C LEU A 73 -21.31 -8.60 3.39
N ASN A 74 -21.54 -9.22 2.24
CA ASN A 74 -21.95 -8.52 1.01
C ASN A 74 -23.24 -7.71 1.20
N LYS A 75 -24.22 -8.24 1.95
CA LYS A 75 -25.46 -7.51 2.27
C LYS A 75 -25.20 -6.27 3.13
N GLN A 76 -24.21 -6.30 4.03
CA GLN A 76 -23.84 -5.14 4.84
C GLN A 76 -23.00 -4.15 4.04
N LEU A 77 -22.05 -4.64 3.24
CA LEU A 77 -21.23 -3.81 2.36
C LEU A 77 -22.09 -3.00 1.40
N GLY A 78 -23.15 -3.59 0.83
CA GLY A 78 -24.11 -2.85 0.00
C GLY A 78 -24.82 -1.69 0.73
N LYS A 79 -25.05 -1.80 2.04
CA LYS A 79 -25.63 -0.71 2.84
C LYS A 79 -24.61 0.36 3.22
N LEU A 80 -23.36 -0.04 3.43
CA LEU A 80 -22.26 0.86 3.79
C LEU A 80 -21.64 1.54 2.59
N TRP A 81 -21.89 1.02 1.38
CA TRP A 81 -21.23 1.45 0.15
C TRP A 81 -21.30 2.95 -0.12
N PRO A 82 -22.41 3.68 0.08
CA PRO A 82 -22.43 5.12 -0.16
C PRO A 82 -21.37 5.89 0.64
N PHE A 83 -21.15 5.50 1.90
CA PHE A 83 -20.16 6.12 2.78
C PHE A 83 -18.73 5.68 2.42
N VAL A 84 -18.56 4.39 2.10
CA VAL A 84 -17.26 3.84 1.70
C VAL A 84 -16.81 4.44 0.37
N ALA A 85 -17.72 4.56 -0.60
CA ALA A 85 -17.47 5.14 -1.91
C ALA A 85 -17.05 6.60 -1.78
N GLU A 86 -17.80 7.42 -1.03
CA GLU A 86 -17.45 8.84 -0.81
C GLU A 86 -16.05 9.00 -0.19
N ALA A 87 -15.73 8.21 0.85
CA ALA A 87 -14.42 8.24 1.49
C ALA A 87 -13.30 7.78 0.54
N ALA A 88 -13.53 6.68 -0.19
CA ALA A 88 -12.56 6.16 -1.16
C ALA A 88 -12.36 7.14 -2.32
N GLU A 89 -13.40 7.83 -2.79
CA GLU A 89 -13.31 8.85 -3.82
C GLU A 89 -12.42 10.01 -3.43
N ALA A 90 -12.56 10.51 -2.20
CA ALA A 90 -11.70 11.58 -1.68
C ALA A 90 -10.23 11.13 -1.62
N VAL A 91 -9.98 9.94 -1.08
CA VAL A 91 -8.63 9.37 -0.98
C VAL A 91 -7.99 9.20 -2.36
N VAL A 92 -8.73 8.66 -3.33
CA VAL A 92 -8.20 8.43 -4.68
C VAL A 92 -7.89 9.75 -5.36
N LYS A 93 -8.75 10.77 -5.26
CA LYS A 93 -8.44 12.11 -5.82
C LYS A 93 -7.17 12.70 -5.22
N GLU A 94 -7.06 12.71 -3.88
CA GLU A 94 -5.89 13.25 -3.18
C GLU A 94 -4.60 12.51 -3.53
N SER A 95 -4.69 11.22 -3.84
CA SER A 95 -3.53 10.35 -4.10
C SER A 95 -3.12 10.33 -5.57
N VAL A 96 -4.09 10.33 -6.48
CA VAL A 96 -3.88 10.06 -7.91
C VAL A 96 -3.77 11.35 -8.73
N GLU A 97 -4.48 12.42 -8.38
CA GLU A 97 -4.35 13.70 -9.12
C GLU A 97 -2.91 14.24 -9.14
N PRO A 98 -2.15 14.21 -8.02
CA PRO A 98 -0.75 14.65 -8.06
C PRO A 98 0.12 13.80 -8.97
N LEU A 99 -0.18 12.50 -9.11
CA LEU A 99 0.56 11.59 -9.98
C LEU A 99 0.23 11.83 -11.45
N LEU A 100 -1.06 12.02 -11.78
CA LEU A 100 -1.48 12.36 -13.14
C LEU A 100 -0.86 13.67 -13.63
N GLU A 101 -0.75 14.65 -12.74
CA GLU A 101 -0.14 15.95 -13.05
C GLU A 101 1.40 15.85 -13.11
N GLU A 102 2.01 14.95 -12.33
CA GLU A 102 3.46 14.72 -12.30
C GLU A 102 3.97 13.93 -13.52
N TYR A 103 3.22 12.94 -13.98
CA TYR A 103 3.58 12.06 -15.10
C TYR A 103 2.90 12.46 -16.42
N ARG A 104 2.62 13.75 -16.62
CA ARG A 104 2.00 14.25 -17.85
C ARG A 104 2.89 13.99 -19.08
N PRO A 105 2.36 13.45 -20.18
CA PRO A 105 3.11 13.27 -21.40
C PRO A 105 3.32 14.61 -22.11
N PRO A 106 4.34 14.69 -23.00
CA PRO A 106 4.65 15.91 -23.75
C PRO A 106 3.43 16.43 -24.51
N GLY A 107 3.18 17.74 -24.42
CA GLY A 107 2.06 18.41 -25.10
C GLY A 107 0.78 18.55 -24.26
N ILE A 108 0.71 17.94 -23.07
CA ILE A 108 -0.40 18.10 -22.12
C ILE A 108 -0.04 19.13 -21.07
N THR A 109 -0.87 20.17 -20.94
CA THR A 109 -0.69 21.27 -19.98
C THR A 109 -1.31 20.99 -18.63
N SER A 110 -2.41 20.23 -18.56
CA SER A 110 -3.02 19.80 -17.29
C SER A 110 -3.80 18.50 -17.42
N MET A 111 -3.81 17.69 -16.36
CA MET A 111 -4.61 16.47 -16.26
C MET A 111 -5.24 16.33 -14.88
N LYS A 112 -6.57 16.43 -14.80
CA LYS A 112 -7.32 16.38 -13.52
C LYS A 112 -8.62 15.61 -13.65
N PHE A 113 -9.17 15.14 -12.52
CA PHE A 113 -10.52 14.57 -12.54
C PHE A 113 -11.55 15.70 -12.71
N SER A 114 -12.25 15.71 -13.84
CA SER A 114 -13.47 16.51 -14.00
C SER A 114 -14.61 15.91 -13.18
N LYS A 115 -14.70 14.58 -13.21
CA LYS A 115 -15.67 13.82 -12.42
C LYS A 115 -15.01 12.50 -12.02
N PHE A 116 -15.10 12.15 -10.76
CA PHE A 116 -14.66 10.86 -10.27
C PHE A 116 -15.73 10.36 -9.31
N SER A 117 -16.38 9.26 -9.69
CA SER A 117 -17.27 8.53 -8.80
C SER A 117 -17.13 7.03 -9.01
N LEU A 118 -17.16 6.28 -7.91
CA LEU A 118 -17.15 4.82 -7.89
C LEU A 118 -18.56 4.22 -8.09
N GLY A 119 -19.58 5.04 -8.28
CA GLY A 119 -20.93 4.55 -8.59
C GLY A 119 -21.66 3.95 -7.38
N THR A 120 -22.80 3.32 -7.67
CA THR A 120 -23.75 2.84 -6.64
C THR A 120 -23.62 1.35 -6.35
N VAL A 121 -22.97 0.61 -7.25
CA VAL A 121 -22.79 -0.84 -7.11
C VAL A 121 -21.56 -1.16 -6.27
N ALA A 122 -21.82 -1.73 -5.09
CA ALA A 122 -20.78 -2.16 -4.16
C ALA A 122 -19.94 -3.34 -4.70
N PRO A 123 -18.66 -3.44 -4.31
CA PRO A 123 -17.84 -4.60 -4.62
C PRO A 123 -18.36 -5.84 -3.90
N LYS A 124 -18.08 -6.99 -4.48
CA LYS A 124 -18.49 -8.30 -3.98
C LYS A 124 -17.30 -9.04 -3.42
N ILE A 125 -17.46 -9.54 -2.21
CA ILE A 125 -16.52 -10.46 -1.57
C ILE A 125 -16.95 -11.87 -1.95
N GLU A 126 -16.16 -12.55 -2.77
CA GLU A 126 -16.45 -13.94 -3.16
C GLU A 126 -16.16 -14.91 -2.02
N GLY A 127 -15.09 -14.65 -1.28
CA GLY A 127 -14.84 -15.37 -0.05
C GLY A 127 -13.70 -14.81 0.79
N ILE A 128 -13.59 -15.34 2.00
CA ILE A 128 -12.57 -14.97 2.97
C ILE A 128 -11.81 -16.21 3.39
N ARG A 129 -10.49 -16.09 3.50
CA ARG A 129 -9.60 -17.11 4.02
C ARG A 129 -8.87 -16.56 5.24
N VAL A 130 -8.91 -17.27 6.36
CA VAL A 130 -8.03 -16.97 7.50
C VAL A 130 -6.67 -17.61 7.22
N GLN A 131 -5.63 -16.80 7.09
CA GLN A 131 -4.25 -17.25 6.82
C GLN A 131 -3.56 -17.73 8.09
N SER A 132 -3.60 -16.91 9.13
CA SER A 132 -2.83 -17.12 10.34
C SER A 132 -3.54 -16.50 11.52
N LEU A 133 -3.57 -17.27 12.61
CA LEU A 133 -4.01 -16.84 13.93
C LEU A 133 -2.76 -16.84 14.81
N LYS A 134 -2.07 -15.70 14.85
CA LYS A 134 -0.95 -15.49 15.77
C LYS A 134 -1.48 -14.88 17.06
N ASP A 135 -0.71 -15.01 18.14
CA ASP A 135 -1.07 -14.30 19.36
C ASP A 135 -1.07 -12.79 19.10
N GLY A 136 -2.14 -12.10 19.49
CA GLY A 136 -2.34 -10.67 19.23
C GLY A 136 -2.64 -10.26 17.78
N GLN A 137 -2.67 -11.17 16.80
CA GLN A 137 -2.88 -10.79 15.40
C GLN A 137 -3.65 -11.83 14.58
N ILE A 138 -4.63 -11.36 13.80
CA ILE A 138 -5.39 -12.20 12.86
C ILE A 138 -5.14 -11.72 11.43
N THR A 139 -4.65 -12.61 10.57
CA THR A 139 -4.46 -12.31 9.14
C THR A 139 -5.56 -12.98 8.31
N MET A 140 -6.26 -12.20 7.51
CA MET A 140 -7.31 -12.65 6.59
C MET A 140 -7.00 -12.21 5.16
N ASP A 141 -7.22 -13.09 4.20
CA ASP A 141 -7.21 -12.78 2.77
C ASP A 141 -8.66 -12.74 2.25
N ILE A 142 -9.03 -11.65 1.60
CA ILE A 142 -10.39 -11.36 1.13
C ILE A 142 -10.37 -11.31 -0.41
N ASP A 143 -11.03 -12.25 -1.09
CA ASP A 143 -11.19 -12.22 -2.56
C ASP A 143 -12.25 -11.19 -2.94
N LEU A 144 -11.80 -10.04 -3.45
CA LEU A 144 -12.62 -8.88 -3.80
C LEU A 144 -12.77 -8.77 -5.31
N ARG A 145 -14.03 -8.68 -5.76
CA ARG A 145 -14.37 -8.47 -7.17
C ARG A 145 -15.29 -7.29 -7.31
N TRP A 146 -15.00 -6.44 -8.28
CA TRP A 146 -15.80 -5.26 -8.54
C TRP A 146 -15.95 -5.05 -10.03
N GLY A 147 -17.18 -4.75 -10.45
CA GLY A 147 -17.57 -4.47 -11.82
C GLY A 147 -18.82 -3.61 -11.78
N GLY A 148 -18.69 -2.44 -11.15
CA GLY A 148 -19.79 -1.52 -10.89
C GLY A 148 -20.05 -0.55 -12.04
N ASP A 149 -20.70 0.56 -11.70
CA ASP A 149 -21.09 1.65 -12.59
C ASP A 149 -20.28 2.96 -12.34
N PRO A 150 -18.93 2.93 -12.33
CA PRO A 150 -18.16 4.12 -12.05
C PRO A 150 -18.30 5.17 -13.16
N SER A 151 -18.20 6.43 -12.75
CA SER A 151 -18.22 7.58 -13.63
C SER A 151 -16.93 8.36 -13.46
N ILE A 152 -15.89 7.95 -14.17
CA ILE A 152 -14.56 8.56 -14.14
C ILE A 152 -14.33 9.32 -15.45
N ILE A 153 -14.14 10.64 -15.34
CA ILE A 153 -13.88 11.56 -16.44
C ILE A 153 -12.67 12.41 -16.08
N LEU A 154 -11.62 12.27 -16.88
CA LEU A 154 -10.42 13.09 -16.83
C LEU A 154 -10.59 14.28 -17.78
N ALA A 155 -10.36 15.49 -17.29
CA ALA A 155 -10.16 16.65 -18.14
C ALA A 155 -8.69 16.72 -18.53
N VAL A 156 -8.42 16.62 -19.82
CA VAL A 156 -7.08 16.74 -20.38
C VAL A 156 -7.00 18.03 -21.18
N GLU A 157 -6.11 18.92 -20.76
CA GLU A 157 -5.81 20.16 -21.48
C GLU A 157 -4.49 20.02 -22.23
N ALA A 158 -4.47 20.38 -23.51
CA ALA A 158 -3.28 20.38 -24.33
C ALA A 158 -3.03 21.79 -24.87
N ALA A 159 -1.77 22.18 -25.05
CA ALA A 159 -1.38 23.56 -25.36
C ALA A 159 -2.03 24.15 -26.63
N LEU A 160 -2.52 23.29 -27.53
CA LEU A 160 -3.07 23.68 -28.84
C LEU A 160 -4.50 23.17 -29.09
N VAL A 161 -5.11 22.44 -28.14
CA VAL A 161 -6.42 21.79 -28.33
C VAL A 161 -7.35 22.14 -27.16
N ALA A 162 -8.63 22.38 -27.46
CA ALA A 162 -9.66 22.54 -26.42
C ALA A 162 -9.68 21.30 -25.50
N SER A 163 -10.00 21.50 -24.22
CA SER A 163 -10.03 20.42 -23.22
C SER A 163 -10.80 19.18 -23.75
N ILE A 164 -10.11 18.04 -23.80
CA ILE A 164 -10.70 16.77 -24.24
C ILE A 164 -11.07 15.95 -22.99
N PRO A 165 -12.36 15.68 -22.75
CA PRO A 165 -12.76 14.80 -21.67
C PRO A 165 -12.47 13.35 -22.06
N ILE A 166 -11.65 12.66 -21.26
CA ILE A 166 -11.41 11.22 -21.41
C ILE A 166 -12.21 10.48 -20.36
N GLN A 167 -13.12 9.62 -20.82
CA GLN A 167 -13.96 8.80 -19.99
C GLN A 167 -13.36 7.41 -19.83
N LEU A 168 -13.25 6.95 -18.59
CA LEU A 168 -12.88 5.59 -18.25
C LEU A 168 -14.16 4.79 -17.95
N LYS A 169 -14.39 3.73 -18.72
CA LYS A 169 -15.59 2.86 -18.67
C LYS A 169 -15.21 1.42 -18.38
N ASP A 170 -16.24 0.62 -18.06
CA ASP A 170 -16.15 -0.83 -17.91
C ASP A 170 -15.05 -1.25 -16.93
N LEU A 171 -14.85 -0.47 -15.85
CA LEU A 171 -13.85 -0.74 -14.84
C LEU A 171 -14.18 -2.03 -14.09
N GLN A 172 -13.28 -3.00 -14.19
CA GLN A 172 -13.35 -4.27 -13.50
C GLN A 172 -12.10 -4.45 -12.65
N VAL A 173 -12.29 -4.78 -11.38
CA VAL A 173 -11.20 -5.02 -10.42
C VAL A 173 -11.36 -6.41 -9.85
N PHE A 174 -10.32 -7.22 -9.98
CA PHE A 174 -10.20 -8.54 -9.37
C PHE A 174 -8.92 -8.57 -8.56
N THR A 175 -9.03 -8.69 -7.24
CA THR A 175 -7.87 -8.63 -6.36
C THR A 175 -8.11 -9.37 -5.05
N VAL A 176 -7.02 -9.80 -4.42
CA VAL A 176 -7.06 -10.36 -3.07
C VAL A 176 -6.49 -9.34 -2.10
N VAL A 177 -7.33 -8.90 -1.17
CA VAL A 177 -6.99 -7.93 -0.14
C VAL A 177 -6.59 -8.68 1.13
N ARG A 178 -5.37 -8.48 1.62
CA ARG A 178 -4.95 -8.92 2.93
C ARG A 178 -5.33 -7.89 3.98
N ALA A 179 -6.14 -8.31 4.95
CA ALA A 179 -6.49 -7.55 6.14
C ALA A 179 -5.85 -8.22 7.36
N ILE A 180 -5.00 -7.47 8.07
CA ILE A 180 -4.35 -7.89 9.30
C ILE A 180 -4.97 -7.11 10.44
N PHE A 181 -5.68 -7.80 11.32
CA PHE A 181 -6.30 -7.23 12.50
C PHE A 181 -5.34 -7.35 13.67
N GLN A 182 -4.95 -6.21 14.23
CA GLN A 182 -4.18 -6.16 15.46
C GLN A 182 -5.16 -6.19 16.64
N LEU A 183 -5.03 -7.22 17.48
CA LEU A 183 -5.93 -7.45 18.59
C LEU A 183 -5.54 -6.60 19.81
N ALA A 184 -6.54 -6.31 20.63
CA ALA A 184 -6.37 -5.63 21.91
C ALA A 184 -7.24 -6.31 22.98
N ASP A 185 -6.84 -6.17 24.24
CA ASP A 185 -7.60 -6.71 25.37
C ASP A 185 -8.84 -5.86 25.71
N GLU A 186 -8.85 -4.60 25.27
CA GLU A 186 -9.96 -3.67 25.48
C GLU A 186 -10.92 -3.65 24.28
N ILE A 187 -12.22 -3.52 24.53
CA ILE A 187 -13.26 -3.36 23.50
C ILE A 187 -12.92 -2.14 22.63
N PRO A 188 -12.88 -2.25 21.29
CA PRO A 188 -13.53 -3.26 20.43
C PRO A 188 -12.72 -4.53 20.15
N CYS A 189 -11.69 -4.81 20.94
CA CYS A 189 -10.75 -5.93 20.81
C CYS A 189 -9.85 -5.86 19.57
N ILE A 190 -9.88 -4.75 18.86
CA ILE A 190 -9.08 -4.46 17.67
C ILE A 190 -8.50 -3.06 17.84
N SER A 191 -7.18 -2.94 17.82
CA SER A 191 -6.47 -1.67 17.94
C SER A 191 -6.22 -1.00 16.58
N ALA A 192 -5.93 -1.81 15.56
CA ALA A 192 -5.70 -1.34 14.21
C ALA A 192 -5.99 -2.43 13.17
N VAL A 193 -6.30 -2.01 11.96
CA VAL A 193 -6.42 -2.87 10.78
C VAL A 193 -5.42 -2.42 9.74
N VAL A 194 -4.59 -3.35 9.30
CA VAL A 194 -3.59 -3.13 8.26
C VAL A 194 -4.08 -3.79 6.97
N VAL A 195 -4.19 -3.01 5.90
CA VAL A 195 -4.76 -3.46 4.63
C VAL A 195 -3.72 -3.34 3.52
N ALA A 196 -3.52 -4.41 2.75
CA ALA A 196 -2.63 -4.44 1.58
C ALA A 196 -3.19 -5.38 0.50
N LEU A 197 -2.85 -5.15 -0.77
CA LEU A 197 -3.11 -6.07 -1.87
C LEU A 197 -2.00 -7.12 -1.92
N LEU A 198 -2.39 -8.37 -2.21
CA LEU A 198 -1.41 -9.42 -2.43
C LEU A 198 -0.72 -9.24 -3.79
N ALA A 199 0.59 -9.53 -3.82
CA ALA A 199 1.35 -9.61 -5.06
C ALA A 199 0.91 -10.79 -5.93
N GLU A 200 0.56 -11.90 -5.27
CA GLU A 200 0.11 -13.12 -5.89
C GLU A 200 -1.20 -13.58 -5.21
N PRO A 201 -2.30 -13.73 -5.97
CA PRO A 201 -2.44 -13.48 -7.41
C PRO A 201 -2.33 -11.98 -7.74
N LYS A 202 -1.74 -11.66 -8.91
CA LYS A 202 -1.56 -10.27 -9.36
C LYS A 202 -2.93 -9.57 -9.45
N PRO A 203 -3.09 -8.37 -8.84
CA PRO A 203 -4.30 -7.58 -9.00
C PRO A 203 -4.56 -7.29 -10.48
N ARG A 204 -5.79 -7.53 -10.93
CA ARG A 204 -6.23 -7.28 -12.30
C ARG A 204 -7.22 -6.13 -12.31
N ILE A 205 -6.84 -5.05 -12.96
CA ILE A 205 -7.67 -3.85 -13.16
C ILE A 205 -7.81 -3.66 -14.66
N ASP A 206 -9.00 -3.92 -15.19
CA ASP A 206 -9.31 -3.73 -16.60
C ASP A 206 -10.26 -2.55 -16.75
N TYR A 207 -10.09 -1.76 -17.80
CA TYR A 207 -10.99 -0.66 -18.16
C TYR A 207 -10.90 -0.33 -19.64
N THR A 208 -11.85 0.47 -20.14
CA THR A 208 -11.83 1.01 -21.49
C THR A 208 -11.77 2.54 -21.48
N LEU A 209 -10.89 3.12 -22.29
CA LEU A 209 -10.76 4.57 -22.43
C LEU A 209 -11.53 5.05 -23.67
N LYS A 210 -12.37 6.08 -23.50
CA LYS A 210 -13.12 6.72 -24.58
C LYS A 210 -12.98 8.24 -24.50
N ALA A 211 -12.55 8.89 -25.57
CA ALA A 211 -12.59 10.34 -25.66
C ALA A 211 -14.01 10.80 -25.99
N VAL A 212 -14.52 11.79 -25.25
CA VAL A 212 -15.84 12.37 -25.50
C VAL A 212 -15.71 13.38 -26.64
N GLY A 213 -16.33 13.09 -27.79
CA GLY A 213 -16.33 14.00 -28.95
C GLY A 213 -15.09 13.89 -29.86
N GLY A 214 -14.26 12.85 -29.70
CA GLY A 214 -13.10 12.59 -30.54
C GLY A 214 -12.62 11.13 -30.45
N SER A 215 -11.60 10.77 -31.22
CA SER A 215 -10.93 9.45 -31.11
C SER A 215 -9.77 9.53 -30.13
N LEU A 216 -9.57 8.50 -29.31
CA LEU A 216 -8.41 8.40 -28.41
C LEU A 216 -7.08 8.42 -29.18
N THR A 217 -7.10 8.00 -30.45
CA THR A 217 -5.95 8.08 -31.37
C THR A 217 -5.49 9.51 -31.67
N ALA A 218 -6.31 10.52 -31.35
CA ALA A 218 -5.93 11.93 -31.51
C ALA A 218 -4.92 12.40 -30.46
N LEU A 219 -4.77 11.66 -29.36
CA LEU A 219 -3.83 11.96 -28.28
C LEU A 219 -2.91 10.75 -28.04
N PRO A 220 -1.85 10.58 -28.85
CA PRO A 220 -0.96 9.43 -28.74
C PRO A 220 -0.27 9.40 -27.37
N GLY A 221 -0.15 8.21 -26.78
CA GLY A 221 0.56 7.97 -25.52
C GLY A 221 -0.26 8.17 -24.24
N ILE A 222 -1.48 8.71 -24.29
CA ILE A 222 -2.30 8.88 -23.07
C ILE A 222 -2.77 7.53 -22.51
N SER A 223 -3.18 6.59 -23.37
CA SER A 223 -3.60 5.25 -22.91
C SER A 223 -2.49 4.59 -22.10
N ASP A 224 -1.29 4.58 -22.66
CA ASP A 224 -0.13 3.90 -22.09
C ASP A 224 0.30 4.59 -20.79
N MET A 225 0.25 5.93 -20.75
CA MET A 225 0.52 6.69 -19.53
C MET A 225 -0.51 6.40 -18.42
N ILE A 226 -1.81 6.31 -18.75
CA ILE A 226 -2.84 5.96 -17.74
C ILE A 226 -2.59 4.54 -17.24
N ASP A 227 -2.35 3.59 -18.14
CA ASP A 227 -2.03 2.20 -17.79
C ASP A 227 -0.81 2.10 -16.88
N ASP A 228 0.27 2.81 -17.21
CA ASP A 228 1.48 2.88 -16.40
C ASP A 228 1.23 3.53 -15.05
N THR A 229 0.43 4.59 -14.99
CA THR A 229 0.07 5.28 -13.74
C THR A 229 -0.71 4.35 -12.83
N VAL A 230 -1.73 3.65 -13.36
CA VAL A 230 -2.55 2.69 -12.59
C VAL A 230 -1.68 1.54 -12.07
N ASN A 231 -0.85 0.94 -12.93
CA ASN A 231 0.04 -0.15 -12.51
C ASN A 231 1.03 0.30 -11.44
N THR A 232 1.62 1.48 -11.62
CA THR A 232 2.55 2.09 -10.68
C THR A 232 1.89 2.32 -9.31
N ILE A 233 0.68 2.90 -9.27
CA ILE A 233 -0.06 3.11 -8.01
C ILE A 233 -0.34 1.78 -7.31
N VAL A 234 -0.83 0.79 -8.05
CA VAL A 234 -1.15 -0.52 -7.46
C VAL A 234 0.09 -1.15 -6.85
N THR A 235 1.21 -1.16 -7.57
CA THR A 235 2.44 -1.80 -7.12
C THR A 235 3.14 -1.03 -6.00
N ASP A 236 3.21 0.29 -6.05
CA ASP A 236 3.98 1.08 -5.08
C ASP A 236 3.19 1.60 -3.88
N MET A 237 1.85 1.61 -3.93
CA MET A 237 1.02 2.13 -2.84
C MET A 237 0.18 1.06 -2.15
N LEU A 238 -0.37 0.14 -2.95
CA LEU A 238 -1.42 -0.75 -2.46
C LEU A 238 -0.93 -2.18 -2.27
N GLN A 239 0.09 -2.61 -3.00
CA GLN A 239 0.63 -3.96 -2.95
C GLN A 239 1.62 -4.13 -1.79
N TRP A 240 1.58 -5.30 -1.14
CA TRP A 240 2.57 -5.69 -0.14
C TRP A 240 4.00 -5.49 -0.66
N PRO A 241 4.93 -4.91 0.12
CA PRO A 241 4.88 -4.62 1.57
C PRO A 241 4.18 -3.32 1.97
N HIS A 242 3.77 -2.50 1.00
CA HIS A 242 3.03 -1.28 1.28
C HIS A 242 1.63 -1.62 1.78
N ARG A 243 1.24 -0.90 2.83
CA ARG A 243 0.04 -1.22 3.60
C ARG A 243 -0.56 0.03 4.24
N ILE A 244 -1.87 0.03 4.30
CA ILE A 244 -2.67 1.10 4.89
C ILE A 244 -2.95 0.71 6.33
N VAL A 245 -2.47 1.49 7.29
CA VAL A 245 -2.74 1.29 8.71
C VAL A 245 -3.94 2.15 9.12
N VAL A 246 -5.03 1.51 9.49
CA VAL A 246 -6.26 2.16 9.97
C VAL A 246 -6.39 1.88 11.47
N PRO A 247 -6.05 2.84 12.35
CA PRO A 247 -6.28 2.67 13.78
C PRO A 247 -7.79 2.61 14.06
N ILE A 248 -8.21 1.64 14.87
CA ILE A 248 -9.61 1.44 15.27
C ILE A 248 -9.73 1.78 16.75
N GLY A 249 -10.54 2.79 17.06
CA GLY A 249 -10.83 3.21 18.43
C GLY A 249 -10.19 4.55 18.82
N GLY A 250 -10.75 5.19 19.84
CA GLY A 250 -10.29 6.49 20.38
C GLY A 250 -9.12 6.38 21.36
N ILE A 251 -8.43 5.23 21.37
CA ILE A 251 -7.26 4.99 22.22
C ILE A 251 -6.02 5.38 21.40
N PRO A 252 -5.06 6.15 21.95
CA PRO A 252 -3.79 6.38 21.29
C PRO A 252 -3.01 5.06 21.25
N VAL A 253 -3.17 4.35 20.14
CA VAL A 253 -2.38 3.15 19.84
C VAL A 253 -1.12 3.61 19.12
N ASP A 254 0.05 3.17 19.61
CA ASP A 254 1.29 3.35 18.88
C ASP A 254 1.24 2.48 17.61
N THR A 255 1.10 3.13 16.47
CA THR A 255 1.05 2.47 15.15
C THR A 255 2.43 2.38 14.51
N SER A 256 3.47 2.88 15.17
CA SER A 256 4.83 2.98 14.61
C SER A 256 5.41 1.62 14.23
N GLU A 257 5.04 0.54 14.91
CA GLU A 257 5.46 -0.83 14.54
C GLU A 257 4.69 -1.41 13.36
N LEU A 258 3.48 -0.89 13.09
CA LEU A 258 2.64 -1.30 11.98
C LEU A 258 2.97 -0.55 10.70
N GLU A 259 3.55 0.65 10.79
CA GLU A 259 4.05 1.39 9.64
C GLU A 259 5.19 0.62 8.93
N LEU A 260 5.25 0.75 7.61
CA LEU A 260 6.36 0.22 6.84
C LEU A 260 7.60 1.07 7.09
N LYS A 261 8.73 0.42 7.39
CA LYS A 261 10.01 1.10 7.66
C LYS A 261 11.05 0.67 6.62
N PRO A 262 11.99 1.55 6.25
CA PRO A 262 13.20 1.15 5.56
C PRO A 262 13.90 0.04 6.34
N VAL A 263 14.33 -1.03 5.69
CA VAL A 263 15.06 -2.16 6.32
C VAL A 263 16.51 -2.25 5.87
N GLY A 264 16.88 -1.59 4.77
CA GLY A 264 18.25 -1.54 4.31
C GLY A 264 18.49 -0.60 3.14
N LYS A 265 19.77 -0.44 2.81
CA LYS A 265 20.24 0.34 1.68
C LYS A 265 20.96 -0.55 0.67
N LEU A 266 20.55 -0.44 -0.58
CA LEU A 266 21.12 -1.14 -1.70
C LEU A 266 21.98 -0.19 -2.55
N SER A 267 23.29 -0.38 -2.54
CA SER A 267 24.22 0.30 -3.45
C SER A 267 24.39 -0.55 -4.71
N VAL A 268 23.99 -0.01 -5.86
CA VAL A 268 24.04 -0.67 -7.17
C VAL A 268 24.98 0.09 -8.09
N THR A 269 26.08 -0.53 -8.48
CA THR A 269 26.96 -0.05 -9.54
C THR A 269 26.61 -0.74 -10.85
N VAL A 270 26.08 0.02 -11.80
CA VAL A 270 25.88 -0.43 -13.17
C VAL A 270 27.21 -0.36 -13.90
N VAL A 271 27.82 -1.52 -14.16
CA VAL A 271 29.19 -1.60 -14.70
C VAL A 271 29.15 -1.49 -16.22
N ARG A 272 28.58 -2.50 -16.89
CA ARG A 272 28.57 -2.62 -18.35
C ARG A 272 27.46 -3.54 -18.85
N ALA A 273 27.13 -3.46 -20.14
CA ALA A 273 26.34 -4.47 -20.83
C ALA A 273 27.13 -5.05 -22.00
N ASN A 274 26.78 -6.27 -22.43
CA ASN A 274 27.37 -6.93 -23.58
C ASN A 274 26.29 -7.47 -24.52
N ASP A 275 26.58 -7.44 -25.81
CA ASP A 275 25.74 -8.04 -26.86
C ASP A 275 24.29 -7.55 -26.83
N LEU A 276 24.10 -6.25 -26.56
CA LEU A 276 22.77 -5.66 -26.60
C LEU A 276 22.17 -5.79 -28.00
N LYS A 277 20.87 -6.14 -28.04
CA LYS A 277 20.16 -6.29 -29.31
C LYS A 277 19.97 -4.91 -29.95
N ASN A 278 20.59 -4.68 -31.10
CA ASN A 278 20.38 -3.45 -31.86
C ASN A 278 18.91 -3.37 -32.35
N MET A 279 18.23 -2.28 -32.03
CA MET A 279 16.85 -2.00 -32.48
C MET A 279 16.76 -0.89 -33.52
N GLU A 280 17.88 -0.27 -33.88
CA GLU A 280 17.92 0.77 -34.89
C GLU A 280 18.03 0.23 -36.33
N LEU A 281 17.42 0.96 -37.27
CA LEU A 281 17.53 0.70 -38.71
C LEU A 281 18.82 1.28 -39.31
N ILE A 282 19.31 2.38 -38.74
CA ILE A 282 20.52 3.10 -39.17
C ILE A 282 21.29 3.46 -37.92
N GLY A 283 22.51 2.93 -37.75
CA GLY A 283 23.30 3.11 -36.54
C GLY A 283 23.26 1.92 -35.59
N LYS A 284 23.72 2.14 -34.37
CA LYS A 284 23.53 1.24 -33.24
C LYS A 284 22.82 2.01 -32.16
N SER A 285 22.01 1.30 -31.38
CA SER A 285 21.37 1.80 -30.18
C SER A 285 22.30 2.64 -29.27
N ASP A 286 21.68 3.61 -28.61
CA ASP A 286 22.21 4.55 -27.63
C ASP A 286 21.75 4.13 -26.21
N PRO A 287 22.34 3.08 -25.61
CA PRO A 287 21.76 2.48 -24.41
C PRO A 287 21.98 3.29 -23.13
N TYR A 288 20.97 3.24 -22.26
CA TYR A 288 21.05 3.62 -20.86
C TYR A 288 20.25 2.63 -19.99
N VAL A 289 20.54 2.61 -18.69
CA VAL A 289 19.89 1.70 -17.74
C VAL A 289 19.06 2.50 -16.76
N VAL A 290 17.79 2.11 -16.61
CA VAL A 290 16.88 2.55 -15.56
C VAL A 290 16.89 1.52 -14.44
N VAL A 291 17.20 1.95 -13.23
CA VAL A 291 17.32 1.10 -12.05
C VAL A 291 16.27 1.53 -11.02
N HIS A 292 15.54 0.58 -10.47
CA HIS A 292 14.56 0.85 -9.40
C HIS A 292 14.23 -0.40 -8.58
N ILE A 293 13.91 -0.23 -7.30
CA ILE A 293 13.18 -1.23 -6.50
C ILE A 293 11.67 -0.98 -6.62
N ARG A 294 11.29 0.29 -6.75
CA ARG A 294 9.92 0.81 -6.80
C ARG A 294 9.69 1.60 -8.08
N PRO A 295 8.68 1.29 -8.91
CA PRO A 295 8.43 1.99 -10.18
C PRO A 295 8.38 3.53 -10.14
N LEU A 296 7.99 4.14 -9.02
CA LEU A 296 8.00 5.60 -8.85
C LEU A 296 9.41 6.17 -8.66
N PHE A 297 10.35 5.36 -8.20
CA PHE A 297 11.69 5.77 -7.77
C PHE A 297 12.76 5.22 -8.70
N LYS A 298 12.75 5.76 -9.93
CA LYS A 298 13.67 5.38 -11.01
C LYS A 298 14.89 6.29 -11.02
N VAL A 299 16.08 5.69 -11.00
CA VAL A 299 17.33 6.37 -11.37
C VAL A 299 17.77 5.88 -12.74
N LYS A 300 18.49 6.72 -13.49
CA LYS A 300 19.00 6.36 -14.81
C LYS A 300 20.48 6.64 -14.94
N THR A 301 21.18 5.78 -15.68
CA THR A 301 22.55 6.05 -16.08
C THR A 301 22.59 7.14 -17.15
N LYS A 302 23.78 7.70 -17.36
CA LYS A 302 24.10 8.40 -18.61
C LYS A 302 23.86 7.51 -19.83
N VAL A 303 23.50 8.14 -20.94
CA VAL A 303 23.36 7.51 -22.25
C VAL A 303 24.75 7.32 -22.85
N VAL A 304 25.00 6.16 -23.46
CA VAL A 304 26.23 5.89 -24.20
C VAL A 304 25.86 5.76 -25.67
N GLU A 305 26.37 6.66 -26.51
CA GLU A 305 25.98 6.73 -27.91
C GLU A 305 26.60 5.59 -28.76
N ASN A 306 25.81 5.02 -29.66
CA ASN A 306 26.19 4.11 -30.74
C ASN A 306 27.03 2.91 -30.28
N ASN A 307 26.60 2.25 -29.19
CA ASN A 307 27.39 1.20 -28.56
C ASN A 307 26.53 0.06 -27.98
N LEU A 308 26.72 -1.17 -28.49
CA LEU A 308 26.04 -2.38 -27.99
C LEU A 308 26.78 -3.06 -26.83
N HIS A 309 27.95 -2.54 -26.45
CA HIS A 309 28.76 -2.95 -25.30
C HIS A 309 29.10 -1.74 -24.41
N PRO A 310 28.08 -1.02 -23.90
CA PRO A 310 28.29 0.19 -23.13
C PRO A 310 28.95 -0.13 -21.78
N VAL A 311 29.78 0.81 -21.30
CA VAL A 311 30.37 0.79 -19.96
C VAL A 311 29.95 2.09 -19.26
N TRP A 312 29.19 1.97 -18.17
CA TRP A 312 28.65 3.13 -17.46
C TRP A 312 29.42 3.45 -16.18
N ASN A 313 29.82 2.44 -15.41
CA ASN A 313 30.46 2.57 -14.09
C ASN A 313 29.78 3.61 -13.19
N GLN A 314 28.46 3.53 -13.07
CA GLN A 314 27.66 4.47 -12.29
C GLN A 314 27.01 3.78 -11.10
N THR A 315 27.18 4.38 -9.93
CA THR A 315 26.66 3.86 -8.66
C THR A 315 25.44 4.65 -8.21
N PHE A 316 24.42 3.93 -7.76
CA PHE A 316 23.18 4.46 -7.22
C PHE A 316 22.90 3.85 -5.86
N GLU A 317 22.23 4.61 -4.99
CA GLU A 317 21.73 4.12 -3.71
C GLU A 317 20.21 4.09 -3.71
N LEU A 318 19.65 2.92 -3.41
CA LEU A 318 18.22 2.69 -3.32
C LEU A 318 17.87 2.19 -1.92
N ILE A 319 16.74 2.63 -1.38
CA ILE A 319 16.22 2.14 -0.10
C ILE A 319 15.35 0.90 -0.34
N ALA A 320 15.53 -0.12 0.48
CA ALA A 320 14.67 -1.30 0.52
C ALA A 320 13.80 -1.26 1.78
N GLU A 321 12.50 -1.49 1.64
CA GLU A 321 11.53 -1.52 2.75
C GLU A 321 11.13 -2.96 3.14
N ASP A 322 11.33 -3.93 2.25
CA ASP A 322 11.14 -5.35 2.54
C ASP A 322 12.07 -6.22 1.71
N LYS A 323 13.11 -6.75 2.35
CA LYS A 323 14.09 -7.64 1.71
C LYS A 323 13.47 -8.94 1.22
N GLU A 324 12.43 -9.46 1.88
CA GLU A 324 11.87 -10.77 1.55
C GLU A 324 11.07 -10.75 0.25
N THR A 325 10.34 -9.66 0.00
CA THR A 325 9.38 -9.60 -1.11
C THR A 325 9.79 -8.67 -2.25
N GLN A 326 10.66 -7.68 -2.00
CA GLN A 326 11.07 -6.74 -3.04
C GLN A 326 12.18 -7.30 -3.94
N SER A 327 12.34 -6.68 -5.10
CA SER A 327 13.36 -7.03 -6.09
C SER A 327 13.90 -5.77 -6.75
N LEU A 328 15.19 -5.77 -7.06
CA LEU A 328 15.80 -4.77 -7.93
C LEU A 328 15.40 -5.06 -9.38
N ILE A 329 14.88 -4.05 -10.06
CA ILE A 329 14.55 -4.08 -11.48
C ILE A 329 15.54 -3.20 -12.25
N LEU A 330 16.11 -3.76 -13.31
CA LEU A 330 16.98 -3.04 -14.24
C LEU A 330 16.39 -3.14 -15.64
N GLU A 331 16.10 -1.99 -16.24
CA GLU A 331 15.57 -1.89 -17.61
C GLU A 331 16.59 -1.17 -18.48
N VAL A 332 17.02 -1.81 -19.56
CA VAL A 332 17.91 -1.21 -20.55
C VAL A 332 17.05 -0.64 -21.66
N PHE A 333 17.22 0.65 -21.94
CA PHE A 333 16.50 1.39 -22.97
C PHE A 333 17.47 1.94 -24.01
N ASP A 334 16.95 2.13 -25.20
CA ASP A 334 17.58 2.81 -26.33
C ASP A 334 17.05 4.24 -26.39
N LYS A 335 17.92 5.25 -26.31
CA LYS A 335 17.49 6.64 -26.42
C LYS A 335 17.18 6.97 -27.88
N ASP A 336 15.93 7.30 -28.18
CA ASP A 336 15.47 7.63 -29.53
C ASP A 336 14.95 9.08 -29.57
N ILE A 337 14.87 9.69 -30.76
CA ILE A 337 14.28 11.04 -30.96
C ILE A 337 12.77 11.07 -30.60
N GLY A 338 12.13 9.91 -30.40
CA GLY A 338 10.72 9.74 -30.06
C GLY A 338 10.50 9.06 -28.71
N GLN A 339 9.89 7.88 -28.72
CA GLN A 339 9.75 7.04 -27.51
C GLN A 339 10.91 6.07 -27.43
N ASP A 340 11.59 6.06 -26.29
CA ASP A 340 12.70 5.16 -26.00
C ASP A 340 12.27 3.69 -26.06
N LYS A 341 13.04 2.86 -26.77
CA LYS A 341 12.71 1.44 -26.94
C LYS A 341 13.39 0.60 -25.87
N ARG A 342 12.63 -0.22 -25.15
CA ARG A 342 13.22 -1.16 -24.19
C ARG A 342 13.98 -2.28 -24.91
N LEU A 343 15.28 -2.37 -24.65
CA LEU A 343 16.18 -3.39 -25.17
C LEU A 343 16.05 -4.70 -24.39
N GLY A 344 15.92 -4.59 -23.06
CA GLY A 344 15.69 -5.73 -22.17
C GLY A 344 15.46 -5.34 -20.71
N ILE A 345 15.04 -6.32 -19.91
CA ILE A 345 14.75 -6.17 -18.49
C ILE A 345 15.37 -7.33 -17.69
N ALA A 346 15.90 -7.03 -16.51
CA ALA A 346 16.37 -7.99 -15.53
C ALA A 346 15.72 -7.74 -14.16
N LYS A 347 15.48 -8.81 -13.41
CA LYS A 347 14.94 -8.79 -12.04
C LYS A 347 15.88 -9.56 -11.14
N LEU A 348 16.28 -8.94 -10.02
CA LEU A 348 17.11 -9.54 -8.99
C LEU A 348 16.38 -9.47 -7.63
N PRO A 349 15.90 -10.60 -7.08
CA PRO A 349 15.26 -10.62 -5.76
C PRO A 349 16.21 -10.21 -4.64
N LEU A 350 15.76 -9.34 -3.73
CA LEU A 350 16.61 -8.86 -2.62
C LEU A 350 16.87 -9.95 -1.58
N ILE A 351 15.98 -10.95 -1.48
CA ILE A 351 16.13 -12.09 -0.58
C ILE A 351 17.39 -12.92 -0.88
N GLU A 352 17.87 -12.90 -2.13
CA GLU A 352 19.08 -13.61 -2.55
C GLU A 352 20.38 -12.86 -2.17
N MET A 353 20.26 -11.67 -1.57
CA MET A 353 21.39 -10.83 -1.21
C MET A 353 21.91 -11.13 0.20
N GLU A 354 23.21 -11.33 0.30
CA GLU A 354 23.93 -11.38 1.59
C GLU A 354 24.23 -9.94 2.05
N ALA A 355 23.98 -9.67 3.34
CA ALA A 355 24.30 -8.36 3.92
C ALA A 355 25.82 -8.17 4.04
N GLU A 356 26.26 -6.91 3.93
CA GLU A 356 27.66 -6.47 4.09
C GLU A 356 28.67 -7.10 3.13
N LYS A 357 28.20 -7.67 2.01
CA LYS A 357 29.06 -8.27 0.99
C LYS A 357 28.77 -7.66 -0.36
N SER A 358 29.82 -7.22 -1.04
CA SER A 358 29.74 -6.83 -2.43
C SER A 358 29.74 -8.07 -3.32
N LYS A 359 28.85 -8.10 -4.30
CA LYS A 359 28.73 -9.18 -5.26
C LYS A 359 28.64 -8.61 -6.66
N GLU A 360 29.47 -9.11 -7.57
CA GLU A 360 29.33 -8.85 -8.99
C GLU A 360 28.42 -9.92 -9.59
N ILE A 361 27.41 -9.49 -10.35
CA ILE A 361 26.38 -10.35 -10.93
C ILE A 361 26.24 -10.00 -12.40
N GLU A 362 26.32 -11.01 -13.25
CA GLU A 362 25.95 -10.91 -14.65
C GLU A 362 24.51 -11.38 -14.83
N LEU A 363 23.63 -10.45 -15.22
CA LEU A 363 22.22 -10.67 -15.41
C LEU A 363 21.91 -10.81 -16.90
N ARG A 364 21.16 -11.86 -17.26
CA ARG A 364 20.65 -12.01 -18.61
C ARG A 364 19.44 -11.11 -18.82
N LEU A 365 19.44 -10.34 -19.91
CA LEU A 365 18.33 -9.47 -20.25
C LEU A 365 17.19 -10.29 -20.91
N LEU A 366 15.97 -10.05 -20.44
CA LEU A 366 14.74 -10.66 -20.96
C LEU A 366 13.93 -9.63 -21.77
N PRO A 367 13.06 -10.06 -22.70
CA PRO A 367 12.15 -9.15 -23.39
C PRO A 367 11.01 -8.63 -22.48
N SER A 368 10.60 -9.44 -21.50
CA SER A 368 9.67 -9.07 -20.42
C SER A 368 9.85 -10.03 -19.25
N LEU A 369 9.42 -9.60 -18.06
CA LEU A 369 9.36 -10.46 -16.87
C LEU A 369 8.29 -11.56 -17.01
N ASP A 370 7.23 -11.32 -17.78
CA ASP A 370 6.19 -12.32 -18.09
C ASP A 370 6.51 -13.04 -19.40
N MET A 371 7.39 -14.04 -19.34
CA MET A 371 7.82 -14.79 -20.52
C MET A 371 6.72 -15.69 -21.11
N LEU A 372 5.64 -15.99 -20.37
CA LEU A 372 4.58 -16.90 -20.82
C LEU A 372 3.79 -16.32 -22.01
N LYS A 373 3.80 -15.00 -22.17
CA LYS A 373 3.07 -14.29 -23.23
C LYS A 373 3.92 -13.97 -24.47
N ILE A 374 5.21 -14.28 -24.45
CA ILE A 374 6.15 -13.81 -25.49
C ILE A 374 6.57 -14.94 -26.42
N LYS A 375 6.39 -14.71 -27.72
CA LYS A 375 6.86 -15.59 -28.79
C LYS A 375 8.33 -15.38 -29.15
N ASP A 376 8.87 -14.17 -28.95
CA ASP A 376 10.27 -13.83 -29.22
C ASP A 376 11.18 -14.24 -28.06
N LYS A 377 11.84 -15.39 -28.20
CA LYS A 377 12.86 -15.89 -27.25
C LYS A 377 14.28 -15.47 -27.63
N LYS A 378 14.45 -14.51 -28.54
CA LYS A 378 15.78 -14.04 -28.95
C LYS A 378 16.50 -13.39 -27.77
N ASP A 379 17.81 -13.60 -27.75
CA ASP A 379 18.69 -13.06 -26.72
C ASP A 379 18.71 -11.53 -26.76
N ARG A 380 18.78 -10.90 -25.58
CA ARG A 380 18.78 -9.44 -25.42
C ARG A 380 20.10 -8.89 -24.86
N GLY A 381 21.11 -9.75 -24.75
CA GLY A 381 22.42 -9.43 -24.17
C GLY A 381 22.49 -9.69 -22.68
N THR A 382 23.61 -9.29 -22.07
CA THR A 382 23.86 -9.40 -20.64
C THR A 382 24.17 -8.03 -20.02
N LEU A 383 23.83 -7.86 -18.74
CA LEU A 383 24.10 -6.67 -17.95
C LEU A 383 24.91 -7.08 -16.72
N THR A 384 26.11 -6.53 -16.57
CA THR A 384 26.97 -6.74 -15.40
C THR A 384 26.76 -5.61 -14.40
N ILE A 385 26.44 -5.98 -13.16
CA ILE A 385 26.27 -5.05 -12.04
C ILE A 385 27.08 -5.51 -10.84
N GLN A 386 27.49 -4.55 -10.00
CA GLN A 386 28.01 -4.81 -8.67
C GLN A 386 27.01 -4.29 -7.65
N VAL A 387 26.63 -5.15 -6.70
CA VAL A 387 25.62 -4.83 -5.69
C VAL A 387 26.20 -4.99 -4.29
N PHE A 388 25.83 -4.10 -3.39
CA PHE A 388 26.15 -4.16 -1.96
C PHE A 388 24.89 -3.82 -1.16
N TYR A 389 24.50 -4.71 -0.26
CA TYR A 389 23.32 -4.52 0.59
C TYR A 389 23.77 -4.29 2.03
N HIS A 390 23.37 -3.15 2.58
CA HIS A 390 23.56 -2.78 3.98
C HIS A 390 22.22 -2.91 4.72
N GLU A 391 22.18 -3.68 5.80
CA GLU A 391 20.98 -3.87 6.60
C GLU A 391 20.93 -2.84 7.71
N PHE A 392 19.81 -2.10 7.82
CA PHE A 392 19.70 -1.02 8.79
C PHE A 392 19.45 -1.52 10.20
N ASN A 393 20.18 -0.94 11.15
CA ASN A 393 19.86 -1.05 12.57
C ASN A 393 18.63 -0.19 12.94
N LYS A 394 18.03 -0.38 14.12
CA LYS A 394 16.81 0.33 14.53
C LYS A 394 16.94 1.87 14.49
N GLU A 395 18.11 2.41 14.79
CA GLU A 395 18.35 3.86 14.79
C GLU A 395 18.42 4.39 13.35
N GLU A 396 19.11 3.68 12.46
CA GLU A 396 19.19 3.97 11.03
C GLU A 396 17.82 3.88 10.36
N GLN A 397 16.99 2.89 10.73
CA GLN A 397 15.62 2.78 10.22
C GLN A 397 14.79 4.01 10.56
N LEU A 398 14.90 4.51 11.79
CA LEU A 398 14.21 5.72 12.25
C LEU A 398 14.75 6.96 11.53
N ALA A 399 16.07 7.11 11.43
CA ALA A 399 16.70 8.23 10.75
C ALA A 399 16.32 8.27 9.25
N ALA A 400 16.34 7.12 8.57
CA ALA A 400 15.93 7.01 7.18
C ALA A 400 14.45 7.37 6.99
N LEU A 401 13.58 6.92 7.91
CA LEU A 401 12.16 7.26 7.89
C LEU A 401 11.91 8.76 8.12
N GLU A 402 12.65 9.38 9.03
CA GLU A 402 12.58 10.83 9.29
C GLU A 402 13.08 11.65 8.11
N GLU A 403 14.19 11.23 7.50
CA GLU A 403 14.73 11.87 6.30
C GLU A 403 13.74 11.77 5.14
N GLU A 404 13.11 10.61 4.94
CA GLU A 404 12.07 10.42 3.93
C GLU A 404 10.88 11.37 4.18
N LYS A 405 10.41 11.48 5.43
CA LYS A 405 9.34 12.41 5.82
C LYS A 405 9.73 13.86 5.53
N ARG A 406 10.98 14.26 5.83
CA ARG A 406 11.48 15.61 5.57
C ARG A 406 11.53 15.93 4.08
N ILE A 407 12.09 15.03 3.27
CA ILE A 407 12.14 15.17 1.80
C ILE A 407 10.73 15.32 1.24
N LEU A 408 9.76 14.54 1.75
CA LEU A 408 8.38 14.62 1.32
C LEU A 408 7.72 15.96 1.66
N GLU A 409 7.93 16.47 2.88
CA GLU A 409 7.39 17.77 3.29
C GLU A 409 8.00 18.93 2.49
N GLU A 410 9.30 18.90 2.25
CA GLU A 410 9.98 19.88 1.40
C GLU A 410 9.44 19.83 -0.02
N ARG A 411 9.30 18.63 -0.59
CA ARG A 411 8.73 18.46 -1.94
C ARG A 411 7.29 18.95 -2.01
N LYS A 412 6.49 18.72 -0.97
CA LYS A 412 5.12 19.25 -0.88
C LYS A 412 5.12 20.78 -0.83
N LYS A 413 5.97 21.40 -0.02
CA LYS A 413 6.10 22.86 0.07
C LYS A 413 6.55 23.47 -1.27
N LEU A 414 7.50 22.84 -1.95
CA LEU A 414 7.99 23.29 -3.25
C LEU A 414 6.92 23.15 -4.36
N LYS A 415 6.09 22.10 -4.30
CA LYS A 415 4.91 21.94 -5.17
C LYS A 415 3.84 23.00 -4.88
N GLU A 416 3.52 23.26 -3.62
CA GLU A 416 2.57 24.30 -3.20
C GLU A 416 3.06 25.71 -3.60
N ALA A 417 4.37 25.93 -3.58
CA ALA A 417 4.99 27.17 -4.03
C ALA A 417 5.11 27.30 -5.56
N GLY A 418 4.74 26.27 -6.34
CA GLY A 418 4.81 26.29 -7.81
C GLY A 418 6.23 26.31 -8.39
N VAL A 419 7.25 25.96 -7.60
CA VAL A 419 8.68 26.02 -8.00
C VAL A 419 9.12 24.78 -8.77
N ILE A 420 8.42 23.65 -8.61
CA ILE A 420 8.71 22.38 -9.27
C ILE A 420 7.59 22.06 -10.27
N GLY A 421 7.92 21.97 -11.56
CA GLY A 421 7.05 21.39 -12.60
C GLY A 421 7.01 19.86 -12.54
N SER A 422 6.22 19.23 -13.43
CA SER A 422 6.14 17.77 -13.57
C SER A 422 7.54 17.13 -13.67
N THR A 423 7.77 16.00 -12.99
CA THR A 423 9.10 15.37 -12.90
C THR A 423 9.65 14.89 -14.24
N MET A 424 8.81 14.76 -15.27
CA MET A 424 9.25 14.42 -16.62
C MET A 424 10.06 15.52 -17.31
N ASP A 425 9.80 16.81 -17.05
CA ASP A 425 10.64 17.91 -17.58
C ASP A 425 12.01 17.97 -16.88
N ALA A 426 12.10 17.44 -15.66
CA ALA A 426 13.36 17.32 -14.93
C ALA A 426 14.18 16.09 -15.36
N LEU A 427 13.59 15.08 -16.01
CA LEU A 427 14.34 13.89 -16.40
C LEU A 427 15.21 14.10 -17.64
N ASP A 428 14.84 14.98 -18.58
CA ASP A 428 15.71 15.34 -19.72
C ASP A 428 16.53 16.64 -19.45
N GLY A 429 16.11 17.43 -18.45
CA GLY A 429 16.79 18.68 -18.05
C GLY A 429 17.65 18.63 -16.78
N ALA A 430 17.53 17.62 -15.91
CA ALA A 430 18.28 17.54 -14.65
C ALA A 430 19.47 16.58 -14.72
N ALA A 431 20.34 16.82 -15.70
CA ALA A 431 21.76 16.52 -15.53
C ALA A 431 22.47 17.56 -14.63
N SER A 432 21.78 18.58 -14.11
CA SER A 432 22.38 19.59 -13.23
C SER A 432 21.36 20.33 -12.38
N LEU A 433 20.87 19.69 -11.31
CA LEU A 433 20.54 20.36 -10.03
C LEU A 433 20.98 19.47 -8.84
N VAL A 434 22.04 18.70 -9.06
CA VAL A 434 22.86 18.06 -8.03
C VAL A 434 24.27 18.56 -8.32
N GLY A 435 24.87 19.26 -7.35
CA GLY A 435 26.02 20.13 -7.54
C GLY A 435 27.11 19.56 -8.45
N SER A 436 27.25 20.12 -9.64
CA SER A 436 28.42 19.90 -10.50
C SER A 436 29.61 20.66 -9.92
N GLY A 437 30.31 20.06 -8.96
CA GLY A 437 31.66 20.44 -8.60
C GLY A 437 32.63 20.07 -9.71
N VAL A 438 32.70 20.90 -10.76
CA VAL A 438 33.80 20.89 -11.72
C VAL A 438 34.58 22.17 -11.51
N GLY A 439 35.81 22.04 -11.02
CA GLY A 439 36.74 23.14 -10.85
C GLY A 439 36.99 23.83 -12.19
N MET A 440 36.43 25.03 -12.37
CA MET A 440 36.94 25.97 -13.35
C MET A 440 38.23 26.58 -12.81
N VAL A 441 39.35 26.12 -13.35
CA VAL A 441 40.61 26.86 -13.32
C VAL A 441 40.38 28.19 -14.04
N GLY A 442 40.63 29.28 -13.33
CA GLY A 442 40.22 30.62 -13.72
C GLY A 442 40.94 31.19 -14.94
N ALA A 443 40.17 31.94 -15.73
CA ALA A 443 40.63 33.11 -16.44
C ALA A 443 39.49 34.12 -16.46
N GLY A 444 39.70 35.32 -15.90
CA GLY A 444 38.88 36.50 -16.22
C GLY A 444 38.10 37.17 -15.08
N ILE A 445 38.77 38.09 -14.38
CA ILE A 445 38.36 39.50 -14.21
C ILE A 445 37.05 39.81 -13.45
N GLY A 446 37.22 40.38 -12.25
CA GLY A 446 36.79 41.77 -11.99
C GLY A 446 35.42 42.05 -11.36
N ALA A 447 35.46 42.41 -10.07
CA ALA A 447 34.67 43.44 -9.39
C ALA A 447 33.16 43.21 -9.12
N GLY A 448 32.77 43.31 -7.83
CA GLY A 448 31.37 43.53 -7.45
C GLY A 448 31.01 43.09 -6.02
N ILE A 449 31.15 44.01 -5.07
CA ILE A 449 30.97 43.89 -3.61
C ILE A 449 29.53 43.58 -3.19
N GLY A 450 29.33 42.74 -2.16
CA GLY A 450 28.08 42.68 -1.37
C GLY A 450 28.09 41.58 -0.30
N ALA A 451 28.15 41.98 0.98
CA ALA A 451 28.22 41.18 2.21
C ALA A 451 27.24 39.99 2.28
N GLY A 452 27.53 38.85 2.91
CA GLY A 452 28.45 38.60 4.02
C GLY A 452 27.68 38.22 5.29
N ALA A 453 27.00 37.07 5.30
CA ALA A 453 26.55 36.38 6.50
C ALA A 453 26.89 34.90 6.34
N GLY A 454 27.97 34.47 7.00
CA GLY A 454 28.44 33.10 6.99
C GLY A 454 27.62 32.21 7.91
N LEU A 455 27.31 31.01 7.43
CA LEU A 455 27.11 29.84 8.29
C LEU A 455 28.15 28.81 7.84
N VAL A 456 29.19 28.69 8.67
CA VAL A 456 30.21 27.66 8.63
C VAL A 456 29.63 26.43 9.33
N GLY A 457 29.65 25.28 8.67
CA GLY A 457 29.22 24.01 9.24
C GLY A 457 29.72 22.83 8.42
N SER A 458 30.97 22.43 8.71
CA SER A 458 31.56 21.08 8.61
C SER A 458 31.10 20.15 7.48
N GLY A 459 32.04 19.87 6.56
CA GLY A 459 31.86 18.90 5.49
C GLY A 459 31.83 17.43 5.91
N LEU A 460 31.09 16.65 5.13
CA LEU A 460 31.32 15.25 4.79
C LEU A 460 31.01 15.11 3.30
N GLY A 461 31.90 14.43 2.57
CA GLY A 461 32.03 14.52 1.11
C GLY A 461 31.21 13.54 0.28
N ALA A 462 31.42 13.72 -1.03
CA ALA A 462 31.12 12.84 -2.17
C ALA A 462 29.64 12.63 -2.52
N GLY A 463 29.29 13.09 -3.73
CA GLY A 463 27.96 13.02 -4.29
C GLY A 463 27.43 11.60 -4.45
N VAL A 464 26.26 11.37 -3.85
CA VAL A 464 25.44 10.18 -4.05
C VAL A 464 23.98 10.64 -3.97
N GLY A 465 23.23 10.47 -5.05
CA GLY A 465 21.80 10.77 -5.07
C GLY A 465 21.05 9.67 -4.33
N ILE A 466 20.60 9.95 -3.10
CA ILE A 466 19.68 9.10 -2.36
C ILE A 466 18.28 9.30 -2.95
N VAL A 467 17.68 8.24 -3.48
CA VAL A 467 16.26 8.27 -3.86
C VAL A 467 15.44 7.69 -2.70
N GLY A 468 14.90 8.60 -1.88
CA GLY A 468 14.01 8.27 -0.78
C GLY A 468 12.59 7.91 -1.26
N SER A 469 11.94 7.02 -0.51
CA SER A 469 10.67 6.32 -0.75
C SER A 469 9.39 7.18 -0.67
N GLY A 470 9.43 8.46 -1.02
CA GLY A 470 8.40 9.48 -0.72
C GLY A 470 6.96 9.26 -1.21
N LEU A 471 6.19 8.44 -0.47
CA LEU A 471 4.73 8.30 -0.65
C LEU A 471 3.91 8.33 0.65
N GLY A 472 4.43 8.95 1.71
CA GLY A 472 3.66 9.24 2.92
C GLY A 472 2.44 10.16 2.72
N ALA A 473 2.29 10.81 1.55
CA ALA A 473 1.16 11.70 1.27
C ALA A 473 -0.19 10.94 1.27
N VAL A 474 -0.21 9.72 0.73
CA VAL A 474 -1.40 8.86 0.69
C VAL A 474 -1.69 8.25 2.06
N GLY A 475 -0.66 7.87 2.82
CA GLY A 475 -0.80 7.49 4.23
C GLY A 475 -1.38 8.61 5.09
N SER A 476 -1.05 9.88 4.80
CA SER A 476 -1.63 11.04 5.49
C SER A 476 -3.10 11.32 5.11
N GLY A 477 -3.47 11.10 3.85
CA GLY A 477 -4.86 11.21 3.36
C GLY A 477 -5.74 10.04 3.85
N LEU A 478 -5.21 8.82 3.85
CA LEU A 478 -5.86 7.61 4.36
C LEU A 478 -5.96 7.60 5.89
N SER A 479 -4.95 8.08 6.62
CA SER A 479 -5.05 8.28 8.08
C SER A 479 -6.02 9.41 8.43
N LYS A 480 -6.15 10.45 7.59
CA LYS A 480 -7.24 11.44 7.69
C LYS A 480 -8.61 10.83 7.40
N ALA A 481 -8.74 9.96 6.40
CA ALA A 481 -9.99 9.24 6.11
C ALA A 481 -10.35 8.23 7.23
N GLY A 482 -9.37 7.56 7.82
CA GLY A 482 -9.54 6.75 9.03
C GLY A 482 -10.00 7.57 10.23
N LYS A 483 -9.46 8.78 10.40
CA LYS A 483 -9.96 9.76 11.39
C LYS A 483 -11.38 10.25 11.08
N PHE A 484 -11.77 10.31 9.80
CA PHE A 484 -13.12 10.69 9.37
C PHE A 484 -14.16 9.61 9.69
N MET A 485 -13.84 8.33 9.45
CA MET A 485 -14.68 7.19 9.87
C MET A 485 -14.73 7.04 11.40
N GLY A 486 -13.63 7.33 12.11
CA GLY A 486 -13.57 7.23 13.58
C GLY A 486 -14.39 8.29 14.32
N ARG A 487 -14.66 9.44 13.69
CA ARG A 487 -15.41 10.55 14.34
C ARG A 487 -16.92 10.32 14.42
N THR A 488 -17.50 9.43 13.62
CA THR A 488 -18.96 9.29 13.49
C THR A 488 -19.58 8.23 14.43
N ILE A 489 -18.77 7.45 15.18
CA ILE A 489 -19.28 6.32 15.98
C ILE A 489 -19.31 6.59 17.50
N THR A 490 -18.70 7.65 18.01
CA THR A 490 -18.75 7.97 19.46
C THR A 490 -19.67 9.15 19.74
N GLY A 491 -20.98 8.88 19.79
CA GLY A 491 -21.95 9.79 20.39
C GLY A 491 -21.63 10.00 21.87
N HIS A 492 -21.28 11.22 22.24
CA HIS A 492 -21.06 11.65 23.62
C HIS A 492 -22.37 11.53 24.43
N SER A 493 -22.48 10.53 25.30
CA SER A 493 -23.43 10.55 26.41
C SER A 493 -22.71 10.99 27.68
N ASN A 494 -22.92 12.24 28.08
CA ASN A 494 -22.38 12.84 29.29
C ASN A 494 -23.26 12.46 30.50
N PRO A 495 -22.79 11.81 31.58
CA PRO A 495 -23.58 11.61 32.78
C PRO A 495 -23.18 12.62 33.85
N SER A 496 -23.88 13.75 33.92
CA SER A 496 -23.78 14.64 35.08
C SER A 496 -24.55 14.06 36.26
N LYS A 497 -23.81 13.67 37.31
CA LYS A 497 -24.35 13.42 38.65
C LYS A 497 -25.08 14.67 39.19
N LYS A 498 -26.33 14.52 39.64
CA LYS A 498 -26.88 15.30 40.75
C LYS A 498 -27.77 14.43 41.62
N SER A 499 -27.39 14.34 42.89
CA SER A 499 -28.17 13.82 44.00
C SER A 499 -29.33 14.75 44.33
N GLY A 500 -30.48 14.18 44.68
CA GLY A 500 -31.57 14.91 45.32
C GLY A 500 -32.69 13.96 45.73
N SER A 501 -32.90 13.80 47.03
CA SER A 501 -33.95 13.01 47.66
C SER A 501 -35.33 13.63 47.48
N SER A 502 -36.36 12.81 47.23
CA SER A 502 -37.65 12.82 47.95
C SER A 502 -38.62 11.82 47.32
N THR A 503 -39.11 10.89 48.14
CA THR A 503 -40.44 10.25 48.00
C THR A 503 -41.53 11.33 48.18
N PRO A 504 -42.77 11.18 47.63
CA PRO A 504 -43.65 10.05 47.97
C PRO A 504 -44.65 9.55 46.88
N VAL A 505 -45.10 8.29 47.09
CA VAL A 505 -46.50 7.79 47.09
C VAL A 505 -47.51 8.40 46.09
N ASN A 506 -48.05 7.62 45.15
CA ASN A 506 -49.33 6.88 45.27
C ASN A 506 -49.75 6.22 43.94
N SER A 507 -50.08 4.92 44.03
CA SER A 507 -51.30 4.22 43.61
C SER A 507 -52.11 4.57 42.36
N GLU A 508 -52.72 3.49 41.84
CA GLU A 508 -53.87 3.39 40.94
C GLU A 508 -53.61 3.60 39.44
N GLU A 509 -54.35 3.02 38.52
CA GLU A 509 -55.10 1.76 38.36
C GLU A 509 -55.59 1.85 36.91
N ASN A 510 -55.87 0.70 36.28
CA ASN A 510 -56.74 0.57 35.11
C ASN A 510 -56.30 1.13 33.75
N GLY A 511 -56.28 0.18 32.80
CA GLY A 511 -57.39 0.21 31.83
C GLY A 511 -56.97 0.37 30.38
N GLY A 512 -56.97 -0.75 29.67
CA GLY A 512 -57.87 -0.87 28.52
C GLY A 512 -57.41 -0.32 27.17
N ALA A 513 -57.06 -1.27 26.31
CA ALA A 513 -57.67 -1.45 25.00
C ALA A 513 -57.35 -0.46 23.84
N LYS A 514 -56.48 -0.97 22.94
CA LYS A 514 -56.81 -1.36 21.53
C LYS A 514 -57.07 -0.22 20.50
N PRO A 515 -57.10 -0.53 19.18
CA PRO A 515 -56.04 -0.13 18.26
C PRO A 515 -56.54 0.75 17.10
N LEU A 516 -55.62 1.18 16.24
CA LEU A 516 -55.75 1.18 14.78
C LEU A 516 -54.37 1.04 14.15
#